data_AF-A0A2H0IXP2-F1
#
_entry.id   AF-A0A2H0IXP2-F1
#
_cell.length_a   1.000
_cell.length_b   1.000
_cell.length_c   1.000
_cell.angle_alpha   90.00
_cell.angle_beta   90.00
_cell.angle_gamma   90.00
#
_symmetry.space_group_name_H-M   'P 1'
#
loop_
_entity.id
_entity.type
_entity.pdbx_description
1 polymer ?
#
loop_
_entity_poly.entity_id
_entity_poly.type
_entity_poly.pdbx_seq_one_letter_code
_entity_poly.pdbx_strand_id
1 'polypeptide(L)'
;MMCRIFRLIAITVTMAGLLALPSVYAGTNIASTVHNLTPTGPGNFKAPEATGLCVFCHTPHSASPQGPLWNRALSGATYELYTSSTLMAQVKQPTGSSRLCLSCHDGTLAMGTLVMPIGGRYQPTLGMLTGKAKLGTNLSADHPISFVYDAALAANRGELVYPSTLTGAIKLDQNHEVQCTSCHDAHEDRHAKFMRMETRYGALCVTCHQPNGWPNAAHATSTATWNGQGTSPWPGSAYPSVSENACSSCHKPHAAAHGKALLAQSSEVANCMVCHSGTVAARNLQNEFSKLSSHHINSAEWTHTPKEDATQMAKHVTCTDCHNPHASNNTTTATPDVNGRLLGVRGISQSGLLTNPSTKEYEVCYKCHGLNAAGTAGFQRQDNVRNARLQFDPTNPSYHPVAAVGKNAGIQNLITGYTATTVIGCSSCHNNDSAASGGTSPKGPHGSNYAPILERQYDTADNTIESPQNYALCYKCHDRNALTVDVPGKFPHARHLNKNTSCASCHDAHGSRYNPRLINFMLFDKNGLPVVSKSTAQQRLEYIPSATGGQCYLSCHGVNHEPSTYP
;
A
#
# COMPACT_ATOMS: atom_id res chain seq x y z
N MET A 1 5.53 38.08 76.05
CA MET A 1 6.55 37.67 77.03
C MET A 1 7.56 36.80 76.29
N MET A 2 8.75 37.31 75.95
CA MET A 2 9.99 37.13 76.73
C MET A 2 10.38 35.64 76.82
N CYS A 3 11.61 35.16 76.57
CA CYS A 3 12.86 35.72 76.10
C CYS A 3 13.87 34.55 76.03
N ARG A 4 14.62 34.38 74.92
CA ARG A 4 16.00 33.84 74.82
C ARG A 4 16.20 32.33 75.21
N ILE A 5 17.24 31.58 74.82
CA ILE A 5 18.67 31.86 74.61
C ILE A 5 19.26 30.84 73.58
N PHE A 6 20.18 31.36 72.75
CA PHE A 6 21.12 30.69 71.85
C PHE A 6 21.95 29.56 72.47
N ARG A 7 22.38 28.58 71.66
CA ARG A 7 23.78 28.10 71.68
C ARG A 7 24.23 27.65 70.28
N LEU A 8 25.21 28.38 69.76
CA LEU A 8 26.08 27.99 68.64
C LEU A 8 26.90 26.76 69.03
N ILE A 9 27.05 25.80 68.11
CA ILE A 9 28.18 24.87 68.10
C ILE A 9 28.77 24.85 66.68
N ALA A 10 30.09 24.96 66.65
CA ALA A 10 30.94 25.28 65.51
C ALA A 10 30.91 24.22 64.39
N ILE A 11 30.95 24.72 63.16
CA ILE A 11 31.17 23.98 61.93
C ILE A 11 32.68 23.72 61.81
N THR A 12 33.12 22.48 61.98
CA THR A 12 34.42 22.01 61.48
C THR A 12 34.23 21.30 60.16
N VAL A 13 34.84 21.89 59.14
CA VAL A 13 35.00 21.37 57.78
C VAL A 13 35.95 20.17 57.81
N THR A 14 35.48 19.01 57.35
CA THR A 14 36.34 17.96 56.79
C THR A 14 35.74 17.48 55.49
N MET A 15 36.32 17.99 54.41
CA MET A 15 36.17 17.57 53.04
C MET A 15 36.88 16.21 52.87
N ALA A 16 36.12 15.15 52.63
CA ALA A 16 36.64 13.89 52.11
C ALA A 16 35.60 13.33 51.15
N GLY A 17 35.80 13.62 49.86
CA GLY A 17 34.96 13.13 48.78
C GLY A 17 35.08 11.62 48.64
N LEU A 18 33.94 10.97 48.42
CA LEU A 18 33.87 9.72 47.69
C LEU A 18 32.62 9.79 46.79
N LEU A 19 32.76 10.51 45.67
CA LEU A 19 31.89 10.36 44.51
C LEU A 19 32.18 8.98 43.92
N ALA A 20 31.44 7.96 44.36
CA ALA A 20 31.34 6.72 43.61
C ALA A 20 30.46 6.99 42.37
N LEU A 21 31.07 7.54 41.33
CA LEU A 21 30.54 7.45 39.99
C LEU A 21 30.55 5.95 39.63
N PRO A 22 29.42 5.33 39.24
CA PRO A 22 29.52 4.04 38.57
C PRO A 22 30.21 4.31 37.24
N SER A 23 31.49 3.96 37.16
CA SER A 23 32.17 3.73 35.89
C SER A 23 31.40 2.63 35.17
N VAL A 24 30.52 3.03 34.25
CA VAL A 24 29.98 2.13 33.24
C VAL A 24 31.17 1.74 32.37
N TYR A 25 31.85 0.66 32.74
CA TYR A 25 32.72 -0.05 31.83
C TYR A 25 31.83 -0.58 30.70
N ALA A 26 31.76 0.15 29.59
CA ALA A 26 31.35 -0.40 28.31
C ALA A 26 32.45 -1.36 27.84
N GLY A 27 32.55 -2.51 28.50
CA GLY A 27 33.42 -3.59 28.07
C GLY A 27 32.88 -4.15 26.76
N THR A 28 33.69 -4.15 25.71
CA THR A 28 33.45 -4.89 24.47
C THR A 28 33.17 -6.35 24.81
N ASN A 29 31.98 -6.86 24.50
CA ASN A 29 31.59 -8.25 24.78
C ASN A 29 31.86 -9.18 23.59
N ILE A 30 32.75 -8.79 22.67
CA ILE A 30 33.06 -9.54 21.42
C ILE A 30 33.30 -11.03 21.70
N ALA A 31 33.92 -11.35 22.84
CA ALA A 31 34.23 -12.71 23.27
C ALA A 31 33.00 -13.63 23.35
N SER A 32 31.81 -13.12 23.68
CA SER A 32 30.56 -13.88 23.72
C SER A 32 29.79 -13.90 22.40
N THR A 33 30.33 -13.26 21.35
CA THR A 33 29.62 -13.08 20.08
C THR A 33 30.15 -13.98 18.98
N VAL A 34 29.40 -14.14 17.89
CA VAL A 34 29.88 -14.89 16.70
C VAL A 34 31.08 -14.25 15.99
N HIS A 35 31.46 -13.01 16.35
CA HIS A 35 32.71 -12.39 15.89
C HIS A 35 33.93 -12.83 16.73
N ASN A 36 33.75 -13.57 17.82
CA ASN A 36 34.85 -14.31 18.42
C ASN A 36 35.21 -15.50 17.52
N LEU A 37 36.19 -15.28 16.64
CA LEU A 37 36.70 -16.31 15.74
C LEU A 37 37.81 -17.17 16.38
N THR A 38 38.07 -17.04 17.68
CA THR A 38 39.00 -17.93 18.40
C THR A 38 38.34 -19.30 18.67
N PRO A 39 39.08 -20.34 19.09
CA PRO A 39 38.51 -21.65 19.40
C PRO A 39 37.36 -21.62 20.43
N THR A 40 37.35 -20.63 21.32
CA THR A 40 36.35 -20.50 22.40
C THR A 40 35.09 -19.76 22.00
N GLY A 41 35.03 -19.20 20.79
CA GLY A 41 33.87 -18.44 20.32
C GLY A 41 32.59 -19.29 20.22
N PRO A 42 31.41 -18.67 20.23
CA PRO A 42 30.13 -19.37 20.07
C PRO A 42 29.79 -19.68 18.60
N GLY A 43 30.46 -19.06 17.63
CA GLY A 43 30.16 -19.21 16.20
C GLY A 43 30.69 -20.50 15.58
N ASN A 44 30.25 -20.81 14.36
CA ASN A 44 30.72 -21.99 13.61
C ASN A 44 32.05 -21.78 12.89
N PHE A 45 32.46 -20.53 12.69
CA PHE A 45 33.74 -20.18 12.09
C PHE A 45 34.74 -19.89 13.20
N LYS A 46 35.68 -20.82 13.43
CA LYS A 46 36.66 -20.73 14.52
C LYS A 46 38.04 -21.10 14.02
N ALA A 47 39.02 -20.30 14.38
CA ALA A 47 40.42 -20.63 14.16
C ALA A 47 40.72 -21.92 14.93
N PRO A 48 41.44 -22.89 14.31
CA PRO A 48 41.82 -24.11 15.01
C PRO A 48 42.76 -23.84 16.21
N GLU A 49 43.51 -22.74 16.16
CA GLU A 49 44.55 -22.40 17.12
C GLU A 49 44.20 -21.20 17.99
N ALA A 50 44.86 -21.09 19.14
CA ALA A 50 44.72 -19.94 20.04
C ALA A 50 45.25 -18.66 19.36
N THR A 51 44.37 -17.68 19.22
CA THR A 51 44.63 -16.42 18.52
C THR A 51 44.07 -15.25 19.33
N GLY A 52 44.61 -14.05 19.12
CA GLY A 52 44.10 -12.86 19.81
C GLY A 52 42.69 -12.49 19.31
N LEU A 53 41.74 -12.24 20.21
CA LEU A 53 40.34 -11.97 19.86
C LEU A 53 40.18 -10.88 18.78
N CYS A 54 40.88 -9.76 18.94
CA CYS A 54 40.77 -8.63 18.04
C CYS A 54 41.60 -8.78 16.76
N VAL A 55 42.51 -9.76 16.66
CA VAL A 55 43.52 -9.84 15.57
C VAL A 55 42.89 -10.07 14.20
N PHE A 56 41.68 -10.61 14.16
CA PHE A 56 40.91 -10.83 12.94
C PHE A 56 40.40 -9.53 12.31
N CYS A 57 40.34 -8.45 13.09
CA CYS A 57 39.83 -7.15 12.67
C CYS A 57 40.89 -6.06 12.80
N HIS A 58 41.65 -6.05 13.90
CA HIS A 58 42.57 -4.99 14.28
C HIS A 58 44.01 -5.47 14.42
N THR A 59 44.97 -4.61 14.04
CA THR A 59 46.40 -4.92 14.15
C THR A 59 46.86 -4.84 15.62
N PRO A 60 47.68 -5.78 16.12
CA PRO A 60 47.97 -5.89 17.56
C PRO A 60 49.09 -4.99 18.13
N HIS A 61 49.91 -4.29 17.31
CA HIS A 61 51.01 -3.44 17.84
C HIS A 61 51.24 -2.15 17.03
N SER A 62 51.57 -1.06 17.74
CA SER A 62 51.98 0.27 17.24
C SER A 62 51.05 0.93 16.20
N ALA A 63 49.73 0.75 16.35
CA ALA A 63 48.77 1.59 15.64
C ALA A 63 48.78 3.02 16.21
N SER A 64 48.72 4.01 15.32
CA SER A 64 48.66 5.46 15.59
C SER A 64 47.89 5.84 16.88
N PRO A 65 48.25 6.92 17.60
CA PRO A 65 47.50 7.42 18.75
C PRO A 65 46.04 7.83 18.46
N GLN A 66 45.58 7.72 17.20
CA GLN A 66 44.20 8.00 16.78
C GLN A 66 43.29 6.75 16.67
N GLY A 67 43.79 5.52 16.88
CA GLY A 67 42.96 4.29 16.96
C GLY A 67 43.54 3.04 16.29
N PRO A 68 42.98 1.83 16.55
CA PRO A 68 43.49 0.57 16.01
C PRO A 68 43.26 0.43 14.50
N LEU A 69 44.29 0.02 13.75
CA LEU A 69 44.24 -0.16 12.29
C LEU A 69 43.56 -1.48 11.90
N TRP A 70 43.03 -1.57 10.68
CA TRP A 70 42.38 -2.78 10.15
C TRP A 70 43.40 -3.84 9.72
N ASN A 71 43.24 -5.09 10.17
CA ASN A 71 44.19 -6.18 9.96
C ASN A 71 43.85 -7.11 8.79
N ARG A 72 43.03 -6.66 7.83
CA ARG A 72 42.68 -7.46 6.65
C ARG A 72 42.88 -6.67 5.37
N ALA A 73 43.18 -7.40 4.29
CA ALA A 73 43.10 -6.84 2.96
C ALA A 73 41.64 -6.49 2.64
N LEU A 74 41.43 -5.37 1.96
CA LEU A 74 40.11 -5.01 1.45
C LEU A 74 39.91 -5.63 0.08
N SER A 75 38.69 -6.08 -0.19
CA SER A 75 38.34 -6.59 -1.51
C SER A 75 38.52 -5.50 -2.58
N GLY A 76 39.05 -5.91 -3.73
CA GLY A 76 39.08 -5.12 -4.97
C GLY A 76 37.83 -5.34 -5.83
N ALA A 77 36.85 -6.11 -5.35
CA ALA A 77 35.62 -6.36 -6.07
C ALA A 77 34.84 -5.05 -6.32
N THR A 78 34.21 -4.98 -7.48
CA THR A 78 33.18 -3.98 -7.77
C THR A 78 31.83 -4.57 -7.37
N TYR A 79 31.05 -3.82 -6.59
CA TYR A 79 29.77 -4.25 -6.07
C TYR A 79 28.64 -3.81 -6.99
N GLU A 80 27.65 -4.68 -7.19
CA GLU A 80 26.36 -4.30 -7.79
C GLU A 80 25.56 -3.53 -6.74
N LEU A 81 25.15 -2.30 -7.05
CA LEU A 81 24.56 -1.39 -6.07
C LEU A 81 23.03 -1.37 -6.18
N TYR A 82 22.39 -1.01 -5.06
CA TYR A 82 20.96 -0.79 -4.98
C TYR A 82 20.48 0.28 -5.97
N THR A 83 19.37 -0.01 -6.67
CA THR A 83 18.70 0.93 -7.55
C THR A 83 17.18 0.86 -7.35
N SER A 84 16.52 2.01 -7.46
CA SER A 84 15.05 2.11 -7.35
C SER A 84 14.57 3.37 -8.05
N SER A 85 13.33 3.37 -8.56
CA SER A 85 12.68 4.58 -9.09
C SER A 85 12.48 5.66 -8.00
N THR A 86 12.50 5.24 -6.74
CA THR A 86 12.29 6.10 -5.58
C THR A 86 13.60 6.54 -4.90
N LEU A 87 14.75 5.97 -5.29
CA LEU A 87 16.06 6.33 -4.77
C LEU A 87 16.44 7.75 -5.23
N MET A 88 16.82 8.59 -4.28
CA MET A 88 17.33 9.95 -4.55
C MET A 88 18.79 10.14 -4.14
N ALA A 89 19.28 9.27 -3.24
CA ALA A 89 20.67 9.27 -2.83
C ALA A 89 21.58 8.84 -3.99
N GLN A 90 22.76 9.45 -4.06
CA GLN A 90 23.82 9.04 -4.98
C GLN A 90 24.66 7.96 -4.30
N VAL A 91 24.35 6.70 -4.57
CA VAL A 91 25.04 5.54 -4.00
C VAL A 91 26.35 5.30 -4.74
N LYS A 92 27.44 5.16 -3.99
CA LYS A 92 28.78 4.89 -4.53
C LYS A 92 29.23 3.48 -4.12
N GLN A 93 30.34 3.04 -4.71
CA GLN A 93 31.00 1.81 -4.24
C GLN A 93 31.29 1.89 -2.73
N PRO A 94 31.19 0.79 -1.98
CA PRO A 94 31.37 0.81 -0.54
C PRO A 94 32.65 1.53 -0.12
N THR A 95 32.55 2.35 0.92
CA THR A 95 33.63 3.17 1.50
C THR A 95 33.75 2.91 3.01
N GLY A 96 34.72 3.56 3.64
CA GLY A 96 34.80 3.68 5.10
C GLY A 96 34.67 2.35 5.85
N SER A 97 33.88 2.37 6.93
CA SER A 97 33.68 1.19 7.79
C SER A 97 32.95 0.04 7.09
N SER A 98 32.12 0.31 6.08
CA SER A 98 31.42 -0.75 5.36
C SER A 98 32.36 -1.65 4.58
N ARG A 99 33.45 -1.11 3.98
CA ARG A 99 34.49 -1.94 3.33
C ARG A 99 35.17 -2.87 4.31
N LEU A 100 35.33 -2.46 5.56
CA LEU A 100 35.94 -3.27 6.60
C LEU A 100 35.06 -4.50 6.88
N CYS A 101 33.75 -4.28 7.09
CA CYS A 101 32.77 -5.36 7.24
C CYS A 101 32.76 -6.28 6.01
N LEU A 102 32.71 -5.70 4.81
CA LEU A 102 32.66 -6.46 3.56
C LEU A 102 33.92 -7.29 3.33
N SER A 103 35.09 -6.94 3.89
CA SER A 103 36.30 -7.78 3.81
C SER A 103 36.14 -9.20 4.37
N CYS A 104 35.06 -9.47 5.12
CA CYS A 104 34.58 -10.81 5.46
C CYS A 104 33.23 -11.11 4.80
N HIS A 105 32.29 -10.17 4.88
CA HIS A 105 30.89 -10.41 4.53
C HIS A 105 30.59 -10.46 3.02
N ASP A 106 31.50 -9.99 2.16
CA ASP A 106 31.38 -10.20 0.72
C ASP A 106 31.77 -11.62 0.29
N GLY A 107 32.45 -12.37 1.17
CA GLY A 107 32.90 -13.74 0.92
C GLY A 107 33.90 -13.88 -0.22
N THR A 108 34.65 -12.83 -0.56
CA THR A 108 35.69 -12.84 -1.60
C THR A 108 37.07 -13.20 -1.05
N LEU A 109 37.31 -12.98 0.25
CA LEU A 109 38.57 -13.26 0.93
C LEU A 109 38.36 -14.24 2.07
N ALA A 110 39.33 -15.13 2.26
CA ALA A 110 39.37 -16.03 3.40
C ALA A 110 39.47 -15.22 4.72
N MET A 111 38.74 -15.63 5.75
CA MET A 111 38.74 -14.94 7.04
C MET A 111 40.08 -15.08 7.78
N GLY A 112 40.88 -16.09 7.44
CA GLY A 112 42.22 -16.30 7.98
C GLY A 112 43.30 -15.37 7.43
N THR A 113 43.04 -14.64 6.34
CA THR A 113 44.05 -13.81 5.67
C THR A 113 44.22 -12.46 6.37
N LEU A 114 45.21 -12.38 7.27
CA LEU A 114 45.57 -11.18 8.02
C LEU A 114 46.72 -10.40 7.35
N VAL A 115 46.69 -9.07 7.41
CA VAL A 115 47.78 -8.20 6.92
C VAL A 115 49.01 -8.33 7.83
N MET A 116 48.78 -8.31 9.14
CA MET A 116 49.75 -8.55 10.20
C MET A 116 49.42 -9.88 10.90
N PRO A 117 49.97 -11.00 10.42
CA PRO A 117 49.75 -12.31 11.02
C PRO A 117 50.31 -12.43 12.43
N ILE A 118 49.81 -13.43 13.16
CA ILE A 118 50.17 -13.69 14.55
C ILE A 118 51.65 -14.11 14.61
N GLY A 119 52.41 -13.49 15.51
CA GLY A 119 53.87 -13.69 15.58
C GLY A 119 54.61 -13.30 14.29
N GLY A 120 53.98 -12.52 13.40
CA GLY A 120 54.53 -12.07 12.12
C GLY A 120 54.59 -13.13 11.02
N ARG A 121 54.07 -14.35 11.24
CA ARG A 121 54.16 -15.45 10.26
C ARG A 121 52.92 -16.33 10.16
N TYR A 122 52.12 -16.43 11.23
CA TYR A 122 51.04 -17.40 11.30
C TYR A 122 49.70 -16.81 10.82
N GLN A 123 49.14 -17.40 9.76
CA GLN A 123 47.80 -17.13 9.25
C GLN A 123 46.85 -18.23 9.72
N PRO A 124 45.76 -17.92 10.45
CA PRO A 124 44.78 -18.92 10.85
C PRO A 124 44.15 -19.61 9.64
N THR A 125 43.92 -20.92 9.72
CA THR A 125 43.26 -21.66 8.64
C THR A 125 41.73 -21.44 8.71
N LEU A 126 41.28 -20.27 8.28
CA LEU A 126 39.85 -19.91 8.20
C LEU A 126 39.44 -19.60 6.76
N GLY A 127 38.49 -20.38 6.24
CA GLY A 127 37.94 -20.20 4.90
C GLY A 127 37.13 -18.92 4.71
N MET A 128 36.50 -18.79 3.54
CA MET A 128 35.58 -17.69 3.25
C MET A 128 34.28 -17.84 4.05
N LEU A 129 33.63 -16.73 4.37
CA LEU A 129 32.32 -16.72 5.00
C LEU A 129 31.28 -17.36 4.08
N THR A 130 30.38 -18.17 4.62
CA THR A 130 29.27 -18.80 3.89
C THR A 130 27.94 -18.62 4.62
N GLY A 131 26.84 -19.03 3.98
CA GLY A 131 25.49 -18.96 4.56
C GLY A 131 24.91 -17.54 4.61
N LYS A 132 23.93 -17.32 5.49
CA LYS A 132 23.12 -16.08 5.54
C LYS A 132 23.91 -14.82 5.90
N ALA A 133 25.08 -14.96 6.51
CA ALA A 133 25.94 -13.83 6.85
C ALA A 133 26.78 -13.34 5.66
N LYS A 134 26.90 -14.13 4.58
CA LYS A 134 27.56 -13.73 3.34
C LYS A 134 26.59 -12.88 2.51
N LEU A 135 26.81 -11.57 2.46
CA LEU A 135 26.10 -10.65 1.57
C LEU A 135 26.53 -10.84 0.12
N GLY A 136 27.82 -11.09 -0.12
CA GLY A 136 28.36 -11.18 -1.47
C GLY A 136 28.75 -9.81 -2.04
N THR A 137 29.05 -9.81 -3.33
CA THR A 137 29.35 -8.59 -4.10
C THR A 137 28.12 -7.99 -4.77
N ASN A 138 26.96 -8.66 -4.68
CA ASN A 138 25.70 -8.10 -5.15
C ASN A 138 24.94 -7.52 -3.94
N LEU A 139 24.85 -6.20 -3.89
CA LEU A 139 24.15 -5.44 -2.85
C LEU A 139 22.85 -4.80 -3.38
N SER A 140 22.37 -5.21 -4.56
CA SER A 140 21.19 -4.59 -5.18
C SER A 140 19.87 -4.92 -4.46
N ALA A 141 19.90 -5.90 -3.56
CA ALA A 141 18.80 -6.28 -2.67
C ALA A 141 19.05 -5.93 -1.20
N ASP A 142 20.02 -5.05 -0.94
CA ASP A 142 20.38 -4.57 0.39
C ASP A 142 20.11 -3.08 0.53
N HIS A 143 19.82 -2.63 1.75
CA HIS A 143 19.66 -1.22 2.05
C HIS A 143 20.96 -0.49 1.69
N PRO A 144 20.90 0.61 0.91
CA PRO A 144 22.08 1.29 0.46
C PRO A 144 22.94 1.79 1.63
N ILE A 145 24.24 1.81 1.40
CA ILE A 145 25.29 2.29 2.30
C ILE A 145 26.31 3.10 1.48
N SER A 146 27.23 3.77 2.15
CA SER A 146 28.30 4.57 1.52
C SER A 146 27.76 5.67 0.61
N PHE A 147 26.74 6.37 1.11
CA PHE A 147 26.19 7.58 0.51
C PHE A 147 26.01 8.64 1.59
N VAL A 148 26.16 9.91 1.20
CA VAL A 148 25.98 11.05 2.10
C VAL A 148 24.51 11.21 2.45
N TYR A 149 24.21 11.26 3.75
CA TYR A 149 22.88 11.58 4.26
C TYR A 149 22.90 12.97 4.90
N ASP A 150 22.51 13.97 4.10
CA ASP A 150 22.50 15.38 4.48
C ASP A 150 21.08 15.97 4.48
N ALA A 151 20.98 17.23 4.91
CA ALA A 151 19.71 17.95 4.95
C ALA A 151 19.11 18.18 3.56
N ALA A 152 19.94 18.26 2.51
CA ALA A 152 19.48 18.44 1.13
C ALA A 152 18.79 17.18 0.61
N LEU A 153 19.36 15.99 0.86
CA LEU A 153 18.74 14.71 0.55
C LEU A 153 17.44 14.54 1.34
N ALA A 154 17.44 14.88 2.63
CA ALA A 154 16.25 14.77 3.47
C ALA A 154 15.10 15.65 2.95
N ALA A 155 15.39 16.93 2.67
CA ALA A 155 14.42 17.88 2.13
C ALA A 155 13.92 17.47 0.73
N ASN A 156 14.82 17.01 -0.16
CA ASN A 156 14.46 16.58 -1.51
C ASN A 156 13.54 15.36 -1.50
N ARG A 157 13.73 14.45 -0.53
CA ARG A 157 12.87 13.27 -0.38
C ARG A 157 11.55 13.58 0.32
N GLY A 158 11.54 14.49 1.30
CA GLY A 158 10.35 14.90 2.05
C GLY A 158 9.77 13.84 3.03
N GLU A 159 10.34 12.63 3.04
CA GLU A 159 9.95 11.51 3.92
C GLU A 159 11.16 10.99 4.72
N LEU A 160 12.18 11.82 4.90
CA LEU A 160 13.35 11.52 5.69
C LEU A 160 13.44 12.50 6.85
N VAL A 161 13.87 11.98 8.00
CA VAL A 161 14.25 12.78 9.15
C VAL A 161 15.49 13.63 8.78
N TYR A 162 15.68 14.80 9.39
CA TYR A 162 16.88 15.58 9.15
C TYR A 162 18.07 14.97 9.91
N PRO A 163 19.27 14.88 9.31
CA PRO A 163 20.42 14.24 9.95
C PRO A 163 20.88 14.96 11.22
N SER A 164 20.62 16.26 11.36
CA SER A 164 20.92 17.03 12.57
C SER A 164 20.11 16.60 13.80
N THR A 165 19.00 15.90 13.60
CA THR A 165 18.16 15.37 14.69
C THR A 165 18.45 13.91 15.01
N LEU A 166 19.41 13.29 14.33
CA LEU A 166 19.88 11.94 14.67
C LEU A 166 20.60 12.02 16.02
N THR A 167 19.88 11.70 17.08
CA THR A 167 20.42 11.61 18.45
C THR A 167 20.48 10.16 18.88
N GLY A 168 21.49 9.79 19.68
CA GLY A 168 21.55 8.48 20.33
C GLY A 168 22.48 7.47 19.64
N ALA A 169 21.97 6.26 19.41
CA ALA A 169 22.77 5.09 19.04
C ALA A 169 23.19 5.06 17.55
N ILE A 170 22.37 5.63 16.67
CA ILE A 170 22.64 5.68 15.23
C ILE A 170 23.58 6.85 14.93
N LYS A 171 24.65 6.57 14.18
CA LYS A 171 25.68 7.56 13.84
C LYS A 171 26.08 7.44 12.38
N LEU A 172 26.24 8.59 11.73
CA LEU A 172 26.91 8.71 10.44
C LEU A 172 28.42 8.70 10.65
N ASP A 173 29.17 8.36 9.62
CA ASP A 173 30.62 8.45 9.68
C ASP A 173 31.11 9.91 9.56
N GLN A 174 32.44 10.10 9.57
CA GLN A 174 33.07 11.42 9.48
C GLN A 174 32.78 12.17 8.18
N ASN A 175 32.36 11.46 7.13
CA ASN A 175 31.97 12.03 5.84
C ASN A 175 30.45 12.25 5.75
N HIS A 176 29.71 12.08 6.86
CA HIS A 176 28.26 12.09 6.91
C HIS A 176 27.61 11.00 6.05
N GLU A 177 28.31 9.87 5.85
CA GLU A 177 27.78 8.74 5.11
C GLU A 177 27.07 7.74 6.02
N VAL A 178 26.00 7.14 5.51
CA VAL A 178 25.39 5.95 6.13
C VAL A 178 26.31 4.76 5.86
N GLN A 179 26.73 4.07 6.91
CA GLN A 179 27.60 2.90 6.81
C GLN A 179 26.97 1.68 7.50
N CYS A 180 27.54 0.48 7.33
CA CYS A 180 27.12 -0.71 8.11
C CYS A 180 27.09 -0.41 9.61
N THR A 181 28.05 0.38 10.09
CA THR A 181 28.19 0.76 11.50
C THR A 181 27.13 1.76 11.99
N SER A 182 26.37 2.38 11.09
CA SER A 182 25.22 3.21 11.45
C SER A 182 24.11 2.36 12.06
N CYS A 183 23.96 1.10 11.62
CA CYS A 183 22.94 0.18 12.11
C CYS A 183 23.50 -0.91 13.03
N HIS A 184 24.75 -1.35 12.80
CA HIS A 184 25.39 -2.45 13.51
C HIS A 184 26.57 -1.98 14.39
N ASP A 185 26.79 -2.64 15.53
CA ASP A 185 28.01 -2.55 16.32
C ASP A 185 28.62 -3.94 16.50
N ALA A 186 29.71 -4.20 15.79
CA ALA A 186 30.39 -5.49 15.83
C ALA A 186 30.98 -5.83 17.22
N HIS A 187 31.03 -4.87 18.15
CA HIS A 187 31.66 -5.05 19.46
C HIS A 187 30.72 -5.50 20.59
N GLU A 188 29.41 -5.58 20.33
CA GLU A 188 28.42 -5.95 21.33
C GLU A 188 27.22 -6.72 20.74
N ASP A 189 26.61 -7.56 21.56
CA ASP A 189 25.47 -8.42 21.21
C ASP A 189 24.20 -8.09 22.01
N ARG A 190 24.12 -6.88 22.58
CA ARG A 190 22.96 -6.43 23.39
C ARG A 190 21.63 -6.57 22.64
N HIS A 191 21.66 -6.41 21.32
CA HIS A 191 20.53 -6.66 20.43
C HIS A 191 20.89 -7.70 19.37
N ALA A 192 19.90 -8.50 18.98
CA ALA A 192 20.08 -9.54 17.97
C ALA A 192 20.71 -8.95 16.68
N LYS A 193 21.59 -9.71 16.04
CA LYS A 193 22.33 -9.29 14.83
C LYS A 193 23.17 -8.02 15.03
N PHE A 194 23.69 -7.79 16.24
CA PHE A 194 24.60 -6.67 16.52
C PHE A 194 23.98 -5.30 16.30
N MET A 195 22.66 -5.17 16.45
CA MET A 195 21.99 -3.90 16.17
C MET A 195 22.35 -2.85 17.24
N ARG A 196 22.53 -1.59 16.81
CA ARG A 196 22.78 -0.44 17.69
C ARG A 196 21.64 -0.15 18.66
N MET A 197 20.43 -0.63 18.36
CA MET A 197 19.21 -0.42 19.13
C MET A 197 18.19 -1.52 18.85
N GLU A 198 17.14 -1.60 19.67
CA GLU A 198 16.02 -2.50 19.42
C GLU A 198 15.26 -2.11 18.15
N THR A 199 14.81 -3.11 17.38
CA THR A 199 14.12 -2.89 16.09
C THR A 199 12.59 -2.95 16.21
N ARG A 200 12.07 -3.27 17.39
CA ARG A 200 10.64 -3.36 17.67
C ARG A 200 9.94 -2.04 17.31
N TYR A 201 8.73 -2.13 16.78
CA TYR A 201 7.95 -1.00 16.27
C TYR A 201 8.63 -0.22 15.12
N GLY A 202 9.64 -0.83 14.49
CA GLY A 202 10.40 -0.19 13.42
C GLY A 202 11.30 0.94 13.91
N ALA A 203 11.63 0.97 15.22
CA ALA A 203 12.35 2.08 15.86
C ALA A 203 13.65 2.48 15.13
N LEU A 204 14.42 1.49 14.65
CA LEU A 204 15.59 1.74 13.81
C LEU A 204 15.22 2.48 12.52
N CYS A 205 14.22 1.98 11.78
CA CYS A 205 13.85 2.50 10.48
C CYS A 205 13.36 3.94 10.59
N VAL A 206 12.50 4.21 11.58
CA VAL A 206 11.89 5.54 11.78
C VAL A 206 12.85 6.59 12.36
N THR A 207 14.07 6.19 12.72
CA THR A 207 15.14 7.13 13.04
C THR A 207 15.55 7.96 11.81
N CYS A 208 15.44 7.37 10.61
CA CYS A 208 15.77 8.05 9.34
C CYS A 208 14.55 8.20 8.41
N HIS A 209 13.64 7.22 8.38
CA HIS A 209 12.51 7.17 7.44
C HIS A 209 11.22 7.62 8.12
N GLN A 210 10.58 8.65 7.57
CA GLN A 210 9.31 9.18 8.06
C GLN A 210 8.25 9.19 6.94
N PRO A 211 7.76 8.02 6.52
CA PRO A 211 6.73 7.94 5.48
C PRO A 211 5.45 8.63 5.93
N ASN A 212 4.83 9.37 5.01
CA ASN A 212 3.64 10.16 5.30
C ASN A 212 2.47 9.26 5.77
N GLY A 213 1.86 9.64 6.89
CA GLY A 213 0.71 8.91 7.46
C GLY A 213 1.05 7.73 8.38
N TRP A 214 2.32 7.32 8.45
CA TRP A 214 2.73 6.11 9.17
C TRP A 214 2.30 6.05 10.64
N PRO A 215 2.41 7.12 11.45
CA PRO A 215 2.03 7.05 12.87
C PRO A 215 0.58 6.62 13.13
N ASN A 216 -0.31 6.84 12.15
CA ASN A 216 -1.74 6.51 12.24
C ASN A 216 -2.13 5.32 11.34
N ALA A 217 -1.18 4.72 10.62
CA ALA A 217 -1.46 3.60 9.74
C ALA A 217 -1.81 2.34 10.55
N ALA A 218 -2.75 1.54 10.05
CA ALA A 218 -3.13 0.29 10.69
C ALA A 218 -1.93 -0.66 10.85
N HIS A 219 -0.98 -0.65 9.91
CA HIS A 219 0.23 -1.47 10.00
C HIS A 219 1.20 -0.99 11.10
N ALA A 220 1.17 0.28 11.48
CA ALA A 220 1.98 0.80 12.58
C ALA A 220 1.39 0.49 13.96
N THR A 221 0.05 0.35 14.06
CA THR A 221 -0.65 0.25 15.35
C THR A 221 -1.30 -1.10 15.62
N SER A 222 -1.44 -1.98 14.62
CA SER A 222 -2.15 -3.24 14.76
C SER A 222 -1.45 -4.22 15.69
N THR A 223 -2.18 -4.72 16.69
CA THR A 223 -1.74 -5.79 17.59
C THR A 223 -2.08 -7.18 17.06
N ALA A 224 -2.58 -7.30 15.82
CA ALA A 224 -2.93 -8.59 15.24
C ALA A 224 -1.70 -9.48 15.12
N THR A 225 -1.89 -10.77 15.42
CA THR A 225 -0.85 -11.79 15.40
C THR A 225 -1.14 -12.83 14.34
N TRP A 226 -0.10 -13.50 13.86
CA TRP A 226 -0.27 -14.65 12.99
C TRP A 226 -0.91 -15.83 13.74
N ASN A 227 -1.92 -16.45 13.13
CA ASN A 227 -2.69 -17.55 13.74
C ASN A 227 -2.02 -18.93 13.62
N GLY A 228 -0.77 -18.99 13.12
CA GLY A 228 -0.02 -20.23 12.93
C GLY A 228 -0.35 -21.01 11.65
N GLN A 229 -1.24 -20.51 10.79
CA GLN A 229 -1.62 -21.17 9.53
C GLN A 229 -0.86 -20.59 8.33
N GLY A 230 -0.42 -21.47 7.43
CA GLY A 230 0.33 -21.07 6.23
C GLY A 230 1.78 -20.67 6.53
N THR A 231 2.34 -19.77 5.73
CA THR A 231 3.70 -19.25 5.92
C THR A 231 3.69 -18.13 6.96
N SER A 232 4.59 -18.21 7.94
CA SER A 232 4.81 -17.11 8.89
C SER A 232 5.19 -15.83 8.12
N PRO A 233 4.50 -14.70 8.35
CA PRO A 233 4.87 -13.42 7.74
C PRO A 233 6.24 -12.90 8.18
N TRP A 234 6.71 -13.30 9.37
CA TRP A 234 7.92 -12.76 10.01
C TRP A 234 8.89 -13.87 10.40
N PRO A 235 9.47 -14.59 9.42
CA PRO A 235 10.35 -15.71 9.71
C PRO A 235 11.60 -15.25 10.48
N GLY A 236 11.78 -15.79 11.69
CA GLY A 236 12.92 -15.47 12.56
C GLY A 236 12.81 -14.14 13.31
N SER A 237 11.63 -13.51 13.31
CA SER A 237 11.32 -12.42 14.23
C SER A 237 10.92 -12.98 15.60
N ALA A 238 11.32 -12.30 16.67
CA ALA A 238 10.86 -12.59 18.03
C ALA A 238 9.53 -11.91 18.36
N TYR A 239 9.04 -11.04 17.47
CA TYR A 239 7.87 -10.21 17.73
C TYR A 239 6.58 -10.83 17.15
N PRO A 240 5.51 -10.97 17.94
CA PRO A 240 4.31 -11.69 17.53
C PRO A 240 3.28 -10.87 16.74
N SER A 241 3.32 -9.53 16.78
CA SER A 241 2.29 -8.69 16.14
C SER A 241 2.78 -7.86 14.96
N VAL A 242 1.82 -7.39 14.15
CA VAL A 242 2.08 -6.51 13.00
C VAL A 242 2.82 -5.24 13.43
N SER A 243 2.34 -4.53 14.44
CA SER A 243 2.94 -3.26 14.91
C SER A 243 4.34 -3.45 15.45
N GLU A 244 4.64 -4.55 16.15
CA GLU A 244 5.99 -4.78 16.66
C GLU A 244 6.99 -5.12 15.56
N ASN A 245 6.55 -5.79 14.49
CA ASN A 245 7.36 -6.02 13.29
C ASN A 245 7.41 -4.78 12.37
N ALA A 246 6.37 -3.93 12.41
CA ALA A 246 6.29 -2.65 11.72
C ALA A 246 6.74 -2.74 10.25
N CYS A 247 7.75 -1.95 9.86
CA CYS A 247 8.34 -1.91 8.53
C CYS A 247 8.79 -3.30 8.04
N SER A 248 9.29 -4.15 8.95
CA SER A 248 9.72 -5.53 8.63
C SER A 248 8.58 -6.50 8.37
N SER A 249 7.32 -6.06 8.46
CA SER A 249 6.17 -6.83 8.00
C SER A 249 6.12 -6.95 6.47
N CYS A 250 6.73 -6.01 5.75
CA CYS A 250 6.76 -5.98 4.29
C CYS A 250 8.18 -5.82 3.75
N HIS A 251 9.02 -5.06 4.46
CA HIS A 251 10.38 -4.77 4.02
C HIS A 251 11.42 -5.73 4.59
N LYS A 252 12.45 -6.01 3.80
CA LYS A 252 13.62 -6.77 4.22
C LYS A 252 14.88 -5.97 3.86
N PRO A 253 15.64 -5.46 4.84
CA PRO A 253 16.76 -4.57 4.57
C PRO A 253 17.97 -5.25 3.94
N HIS A 254 18.07 -6.59 4.02
CA HIS A 254 19.18 -7.34 3.45
C HIS A 254 18.70 -8.57 2.70
N ALA A 255 19.27 -8.81 1.52
CA ALA A 255 18.86 -9.90 0.62
C ALA A 255 17.32 -9.96 0.43
N ALA A 256 16.70 -8.82 0.16
CA ALA A 256 15.28 -8.73 -0.19
C ALA A 256 14.96 -9.62 -1.40
N ALA A 257 13.80 -10.29 -1.38
CA ALA A 257 13.39 -11.11 -2.52
C ALA A 257 13.04 -10.23 -3.73
N HIS A 258 12.46 -9.05 -3.48
CA HIS A 258 12.33 -8.00 -4.47
C HIS A 258 13.25 -6.83 -4.14
N GLY A 259 14.46 -6.88 -4.68
CA GLY A 259 15.56 -5.95 -4.37
C GLY A 259 15.18 -4.48 -4.54
N LYS A 260 14.61 -4.08 -5.68
CA LYS A 260 14.34 -2.68 -6.05
C LYS A 260 13.43 -1.91 -5.09
N ALA A 261 12.61 -2.59 -4.29
CA ALA A 261 11.76 -1.97 -3.26
C ALA A 261 12.05 -2.51 -1.85
N LEU A 262 13.09 -3.33 -1.70
CA LEU A 262 13.46 -4.03 -0.47
C LEU A 262 12.27 -4.77 0.15
N LEU A 263 11.46 -5.45 -0.67
CA LEU A 263 10.30 -6.20 -0.18
C LEU A 263 10.66 -7.66 0.10
N ALA A 264 10.06 -8.20 1.16
CA ALA A 264 10.43 -9.48 1.73
C ALA A 264 10.03 -10.67 0.83
N GLN A 265 8.95 -10.52 0.07
CA GLN A 265 8.42 -11.56 -0.82
C GLN A 265 8.83 -11.34 -2.28
N SER A 266 8.94 -12.43 -3.05
CA SER A 266 9.32 -12.41 -4.47
C SER A 266 8.16 -12.04 -5.40
N SER A 267 6.92 -12.16 -4.93
CA SER A 267 5.69 -11.72 -5.60
C SER A 267 5.10 -10.53 -4.86
N GLU A 268 4.60 -9.54 -5.60
CA GLU A 268 3.99 -8.35 -5.04
C GLU A 268 2.74 -8.70 -4.22
N VAL A 269 1.90 -9.57 -4.77
CA VAL A 269 0.67 -10.01 -4.12
C VAL A 269 1.00 -10.83 -2.87
N ALA A 270 2.00 -11.71 -2.93
CA ALA A 270 2.43 -12.47 -1.76
C ALA A 270 2.88 -11.56 -0.60
N ASN A 271 3.48 -10.39 -0.89
CA ASN A 271 3.91 -9.43 0.13
C ASN A 271 2.75 -8.87 0.97
N CYS A 272 1.53 -8.86 0.41
CA CYS A 272 0.32 -8.45 1.11
C CYS A 272 -0.43 -9.68 1.67
N MET A 273 -0.58 -10.72 0.84
CA MET A 273 -1.45 -11.87 1.11
C MET A 273 -0.91 -12.82 2.17
N VAL A 274 0.39 -12.76 2.50
CA VAL A 274 0.95 -13.49 3.66
C VAL A 274 0.23 -13.13 4.97
N CYS A 275 -0.33 -11.92 5.06
CA CYS A 275 -1.16 -11.47 6.18
C CYS A 275 -2.66 -11.38 5.82
N HIS A 276 -2.98 -10.90 4.61
CA HIS A 276 -4.34 -10.55 4.19
C HIS A 276 -5.20 -11.72 3.68
N SER A 277 -4.66 -12.94 3.68
CA SER A 277 -5.37 -14.19 3.34
C SER A 277 -6.22 -14.76 4.49
N GLY A 278 -6.40 -14.02 5.59
CA GLY A 278 -7.10 -14.50 6.79
C GLY A 278 -6.18 -15.15 7.84
N THR A 279 -4.86 -15.13 7.63
CA THR A 279 -3.84 -15.68 8.53
C THR A 279 -3.41 -14.70 9.63
N VAL A 280 -3.51 -13.39 9.36
CA VAL A 280 -3.27 -12.30 10.32
C VAL A 280 -4.45 -11.34 10.30
N ALA A 281 -4.86 -10.89 9.11
CA ALA A 281 -6.03 -10.04 8.95
C ALA A 281 -7.30 -10.83 9.31
N ALA A 282 -8.27 -10.17 9.95
CA ALA A 282 -9.52 -10.81 10.36
C ALA A 282 -10.38 -11.30 9.19
N ARG A 283 -10.19 -10.73 7.99
CA ARG A 283 -10.94 -11.09 6.76
C ARG A 283 -9.98 -11.66 5.74
N ASN A 284 -10.45 -12.63 4.97
CA ASN A 284 -9.68 -13.27 3.90
C ASN A 284 -9.97 -12.60 2.55
N LEU A 285 -8.99 -11.88 2.01
CA LEU A 285 -9.09 -11.25 0.69
C LEU A 285 -8.81 -12.24 -0.47
N GLN A 286 -8.13 -13.36 -0.22
CA GLN A 286 -7.69 -14.28 -1.27
C GLN A 286 -8.87 -14.84 -2.04
N ASN A 287 -9.94 -15.19 -1.33
CA ASN A 287 -11.15 -15.76 -1.92
C ASN A 287 -11.88 -14.76 -2.82
N GLU A 288 -11.75 -13.47 -2.54
CA GLU A 288 -12.48 -12.42 -3.29
C GLU A 288 -11.90 -12.24 -4.69
N PHE A 289 -10.58 -12.34 -4.82
CA PHE A 289 -9.91 -12.25 -6.12
C PHE A 289 -10.12 -13.48 -7.02
N SER A 290 -10.62 -14.59 -6.45
CA SER A 290 -11.00 -15.80 -7.19
C SER A 290 -12.44 -15.80 -7.71
N LYS A 291 -13.23 -14.75 -7.41
CA LYS A 291 -14.61 -14.63 -7.90
C LYS A 291 -14.67 -14.38 -9.40
N LEU A 292 -15.85 -14.63 -9.99
CA LEU A 292 -16.10 -14.51 -11.44
C LEU A 292 -15.70 -13.16 -12.03
N SER A 293 -15.96 -12.07 -11.28
CA SER A 293 -15.56 -10.71 -11.66
C SER A 293 -14.69 -10.14 -10.57
N SER A 294 -13.44 -9.82 -10.86
CA SER A 294 -12.50 -9.26 -9.88
C SER A 294 -11.51 -8.30 -10.54
N HIS A 295 -10.88 -7.46 -9.73
CA HIS A 295 -9.68 -6.77 -10.17
C HIS A 295 -8.50 -7.75 -10.11
N HIS A 296 -7.93 -8.09 -11.27
CA HIS A 296 -6.90 -9.12 -11.37
C HIS A 296 -5.53 -8.62 -10.90
N ILE A 297 -5.23 -8.75 -9.61
CA ILE A 297 -3.97 -8.28 -9.01
C ILE A 297 -2.72 -9.09 -9.41
N ASN A 298 -2.90 -10.28 -9.97
CA ASN A 298 -1.79 -11.17 -10.36
C ASN A 298 -1.32 -10.93 -11.80
N SER A 299 -2.00 -10.09 -12.59
CA SER A 299 -1.67 -9.91 -14.01
C SER A 299 -0.57 -8.88 -14.26
N ALA A 300 -0.20 -8.09 -13.24
CA ALA A 300 0.72 -6.97 -13.36
C ALA A 300 1.70 -6.88 -12.19
N GLU A 301 2.25 -8.01 -11.76
CA GLU A 301 3.23 -8.05 -10.67
C GLU A 301 4.39 -7.09 -10.94
N TRP A 302 4.76 -6.31 -9.92
CA TRP A 302 5.90 -5.40 -9.94
C TRP A 302 5.84 -4.33 -11.04
N THR A 303 4.64 -4.05 -11.56
CA THR A 303 4.42 -3.02 -12.58
C THR A 303 4.19 -1.65 -11.94
N HIS A 304 3.52 -1.60 -10.78
CA HIS A 304 3.27 -0.35 -10.07
C HIS A 304 4.57 0.31 -9.66
N THR A 305 4.69 1.61 -9.95
CA THR A 305 5.77 2.42 -9.39
C THR A 305 5.22 3.64 -8.66
N PRO A 306 5.79 4.01 -7.49
CA PRO A 306 5.30 5.16 -6.74
C PRO A 306 5.33 6.51 -7.50
N LYS A 307 6.10 6.59 -8.59
CA LYS A 307 6.23 7.79 -9.44
C LYS A 307 5.54 7.68 -10.80
N GLU A 308 4.79 6.61 -11.07
CA GLU A 308 4.07 6.48 -12.34
C GLU A 308 3.09 7.64 -12.57
N ASP A 309 2.92 8.00 -13.82
CA ASP A 309 1.91 8.95 -14.27
C ASP A 309 0.67 8.19 -14.75
N ALA A 310 -0.44 8.35 -14.04
CA ALA A 310 -1.71 7.69 -14.36
C ALA A 310 -2.24 8.04 -15.76
N THR A 311 -1.82 9.18 -16.33
CA THR A 311 -2.22 9.62 -17.67
C THR A 311 -1.45 8.96 -18.80
N GLN A 312 -0.29 8.36 -18.49
CA GLN A 312 0.61 7.77 -19.48
C GLN A 312 0.84 6.27 -19.28
N MET A 313 0.66 5.77 -18.05
CA MET A 313 0.94 4.38 -17.73
C MET A 313 -0.01 3.40 -18.42
N ALA A 314 0.49 2.19 -18.69
CA ALA A 314 -0.38 1.08 -19.03
C ALA A 314 -1.31 0.77 -17.84
N LYS A 315 -2.60 0.56 -18.12
CA LYS A 315 -3.58 0.20 -17.09
C LYS A 315 -3.17 -1.12 -16.46
N HIS A 316 -3.03 -1.11 -15.14
CA HIS A 316 -2.79 -2.27 -14.31
C HIS A 316 -3.49 -2.09 -12.96
N VAL A 317 -3.56 -3.15 -12.18
CA VAL A 317 -4.10 -3.10 -10.82
C VAL A 317 -3.21 -3.93 -9.90
N THR A 318 -2.71 -3.30 -8.86
CA THR A 318 -2.02 -3.88 -7.72
C THR A 318 -2.71 -3.42 -6.43
N CYS A 319 -2.29 -3.95 -5.29
CA CYS A 319 -2.78 -3.49 -3.99
C CYS A 319 -2.50 -2.00 -3.76
N THR A 320 -1.34 -1.52 -4.25
CA THR A 320 -0.86 -0.15 -4.00
C THR A 320 -1.44 0.91 -4.94
N ASP A 321 -2.14 0.48 -6.00
CA ASP A 321 -2.90 1.39 -6.87
C ASP A 321 -4.11 2.00 -6.17
N CYS A 322 -4.70 1.28 -5.21
CA CYS A 322 -5.90 1.68 -4.48
C CYS A 322 -5.65 1.90 -2.98
N HIS A 323 -4.56 1.38 -2.42
CA HIS A 323 -4.23 1.50 -1.00
C HIS A 323 -2.84 2.08 -0.82
N ASN A 324 -2.66 2.91 0.21
CA ASN A 324 -1.33 3.32 0.65
C ASN A 324 -0.99 2.58 1.95
N PRO A 325 -0.15 1.53 1.93
CA PRO A 325 0.13 0.74 3.13
C PRO A 325 0.75 1.55 4.27
N HIS A 326 1.35 2.71 3.97
CA HIS A 326 1.91 3.63 4.96
C HIS A 326 0.90 4.61 5.55
N ALA A 327 -0.34 4.68 5.05
CA ALA A 327 -1.36 5.62 5.54
C ALA A 327 -2.71 4.96 5.83
N SER A 328 -3.01 3.82 5.20
CA SER A 328 -4.29 3.13 5.30
C SER A 328 -4.64 2.79 6.75
N ASN A 329 -5.86 3.13 7.15
CA ASN A 329 -6.40 2.92 8.49
C ASN A 329 -7.92 2.65 8.48
N ASN A 330 -8.54 2.59 9.66
CA ASN A 330 -9.94 2.23 9.83
C ASN A 330 -10.89 3.44 9.92
N THR A 331 -10.40 4.67 9.72
CA THR A 331 -11.22 5.89 9.78
C THR A 331 -12.36 5.81 8.77
N THR A 332 -13.57 6.14 9.21
CA THR A 332 -14.75 6.21 8.34
C THR A 332 -15.07 7.66 8.02
N THR A 333 -15.59 7.90 6.83
CA THR A 333 -15.95 9.23 6.33
C THR A 333 -17.30 9.15 5.64
N ALA A 334 -17.99 10.29 5.54
CA ALA A 334 -19.19 10.39 4.74
C ALA A 334 -18.83 10.43 3.25
N THR A 335 -19.58 9.71 2.44
CA THR A 335 -19.47 9.78 0.98
C THR A 335 -19.73 11.23 0.50
N PRO A 336 -18.97 11.75 -0.48
CA PRO A 336 -17.99 11.06 -1.32
C PRO A 336 -16.54 11.12 -0.81
N ASP A 337 -16.29 11.55 0.43
CA ASP A 337 -14.93 11.74 0.95
C ASP A 337 -14.17 10.42 1.08
N VAL A 338 -12.87 10.46 0.79
CA VAL A 338 -11.94 9.33 0.97
C VAL A 338 -11.98 8.84 2.41
N ASN A 339 -12.27 7.55 2.59
CA ASN A 339 -12.16 6.90 3.89
C ASN A 339 -10.73 6.45 4.18
N GLY A 340 -10.47 6.04 5.42
CA GLY A 340 -9.16 5.62 5.90
C GLY A 340 -8.47 4.53 5.09
N ARG A 341 -9.22 3.69 4.35
CA ARG A 341 -8.65 2.61 3.52
C ARG A 341 -8.01 3.13 2.23
N LEU A 342 -8.46 4.28 1.72
CA LEU A 342 -7.96 4.90 0.49
C LEU A 342 -7.10 6.15 0.80
N LEU A 343 -6.77 6.36 2.07
CA LEU A 343 -6.05 7.55 2.52
C LEU A 343 -4.65 7.60 1.91
N GLY A 344 -4.24 8.78 1.43
CA GLY A 344 -2.90 8.98 0.87
C GLY A 344 -2.71 8.39 -0.53
N VAL A 345 -3.78 7.98 -1.21
CA VAL A 345 -3.75 7.41 -2.57
C VAL A 345 -3.96 8.52 -3.59
N ARG A 346 -3.17 8.50 -4.67
CA ARG A 346 -3.26 9.45 -5.80
C ARG A 346 -4.49 9.14 -6.66
N GLY A 347 -4.98 10.11 -7.40
CA GLY A 347 -6.15 9.91 -8.26
C GLY A 347 -6.28 10.92 -9.39
N ILE A 348 -7.48 10.96 -9.97
CA ILE A 348 -7.86 11.88 -11.04
C ILE A 348 -9.16 12.58 -10.63
N SER A 349 -9.12 13.89 -10.55
CA SER A 349 -10.27 14.74 -10.24
C SER A 349 -11.37 14.66 -11.32
N GLN A 350 -12.56 15.18 -11.02
CA GLN A 350 -13.66 15.29 -11.99
C GLN A 350 -13.25 16.10 -13.24
N SER A 351 -12.37 17.10 -13.09
CA SER A 351 -11.83 17.88 -14.22
C SER A 351 -10.74 17.15 -15.02
N GLY A 352 -10.36 15.92 -14.62
CA GLY A 352 -9.34 15.13 -15.31
C GLY A 352 -7.90 15.46 -14.91
N LEU A 353 -7.69 16.22 -13.84
CA LEU A 353 -6.36 16.57 -13.32
C LEU A 353 -5.90 15.59 -12.25
N LEU A 354 -4.59 15.33 -12.21
CA LEU A 354 -3.95 14.52 -11.16
C LEU A 354 -4.21 15.11 -9.77
N THR A 355 -4.57 14.24 -8.81
CA THR A 355 -4.73 14.58 -7.39
C THR A 355 -3.73 13.78 -6.55
N ASN A 356 -3.09 14.45 -5.59
CA ASN A 356 -2.14 13.81 -4.68
C ASN A 356 -2.13 14.52 -3.32
N PRO A 357 -2.79 13.97 -2.28
CA PRO A 357 -3.65 12.78 -2.32
C PRO A 357 -5.04 13.07 -2.90
N SER A 358 -5.79 12.01 -3.22
CA SER A 358 -7.23 12.10 -3.50
C SER A 358 -8.00 12.52 -2.25
N THR A 359 -9.07 13.28 -2.46
CA THR A 359 -9.99 13.72 -1.40
C THR A 359 -11.35 13.04 -1.51
N LYS A 360 -11.73 12.59 -2.71
CA LYS A 360 -12.99 11.87 -2.95
C LYS A 360 -12.75 10.45 -3.45
N GLU A 361 -13.62 9.51 -3.07
CA GLU A 361 -13.51 8.08 -3.43
C GLU A 361 -13.43 7.89 -4.95
N TYR A 362 -14.28 8.60 -5.70
CA TYR A 362 -14.33 8.46 -7.16
C TYR A 362 -13.02 8.88 -7.84
N GLU A 363 -12.19 9.73 -7.21
CA GLU A 363 -10.93 10.19 -7.80
C GLU A 363 -9.92 9.04 -7.89
N VAL A 364 -9.94 8.13 -6.90
CA VAL A 364 -9.13 6.91 -6.92
C VAL A 364 -9.60 6.00 -8.06
N CYS A 365 -10.91 5.83 -8.23
CA CYS A 365 -11.47 5.02 -9.32
C CYS A 365 -11.16 5.63 -10.70
N TYR A 366 -11.18 6.96 -10.82
CA TYR A 366 -10.93 7.66 -12.07
C TYR A 366 -9.49 7.54 -12.57
N LYS A 367 -8.52 7.17 -11.71
CA LYS A 367 -7.15 6.81 -12.12
C LYS A 367 -7.16 5.82 -13.30
N CYS A 368 -8.08 4.86 -13.31
CA CYS A 368 -8.19 3.84 -14.36
C CYS A 368 -9.48 3.95 -15.18
N HIS A 369 -10.59 4.36 -14.55
CA HIS A 369 -11.93 4.39 -15.17
C HIS A 369 -12.33 5.77 -15.69
N GLY A 370 -11.57 6.83 -15.41
CA GLY A 370 -11.91 8.23 -15.70
C GLY A 370 -11.05 8.91 -16.78
N LEU A 371 -10.02 8.24 -17.28
CA LEU A 371 -9.12 8.76 -18.31
C LEU A 371 -9.44 8.20 -19.70
N ASN A 372 -9.53 6.88 -19.80
CA ASN A 372 -9.77 6.17 -21.07
C ASN A 372 -10.98 5.25 -20.93
N ALA A 373 -11.71 5.05 -22.04
CA ALA A 373 -12.84 4.13 -22.10
C ALA A 373 -12.45 2.72 -21.58
N ALA A 374 -13.41 2.05 -20.94
CA ALA A 374 -13.23 0.65 -20.56
C ALA A 374 -13.05 -0.23 -21.82
N GLY A 375 -11.99 -1.05 -21.83
CA GLY A 375 -11.68 -1.94 -22.95
C GLY A 375 -12.49 -3.24 -22.97
N THR A 376 -13.23 -3.55 -21.91
CA THR A 376 -14.10 -4.73 -21.83
C THR A 376 -15.31 -4.56 -22.74
N ALA A 377 -15.60 -5.56 -23.57
CA ALA A 377 -16.86 -5.63 -24.32
C ALA A 377 -18.07 -5.63 -23.36
N GLY A 378 -19.17 -5.04 -23.79
CA GLY A 378 -20.40 -4.92 -23.01
C GLY A 378 -21.52 -4.45 -23.93
N PHE A 379 -22.75 -4.37 -23.42
CA PHE A 379 -23.89 -3.87 -24.21
C PHE A 379 -23.60 -2.49 -24.81
N GLN A 380 -24.13 -2.25 -26.00
CA GLN A 380 -23.90 -1.03 -26.77
C GLN A 380 -25.05 -0.06 -26.54
N ARG A 381 -24.73 1.14 -26.08
CA ARG A 381 -25.70 2.24 -25.94
C ARG A 381 -25.65 3.20 -27.12
N GLN A 382 -26.68 4.03 -27.26
CA GLN A 382 -26.72 5.12 -28.24
C GLN A 382 -25.55 6.10 -28.03
N ASP A 383 -25.34 6.54 -26.80
CA ASP A 383 -24.11 7.18 -26.36
C ASP A 383 -23.24 6.16 -25.62
N ASN A 384 -22.27 5.56 -26.34
CA ASN A 384 -21.45 4.46 -25.81
C ASN A 384 -20.14 4.95 -25.15
N VAL A 385 -20.15 6.11 -24.49
CA VAL A 385 -19.00 6.58 -23.71
C VAL A 385 -18.81 5.67 -22.49
N ARG A 386 -17.63 5.05 -22.38
CA ARG A 386 -17.27 4.14 -21.27
C ARG A 386 -16.23 4.73 -20.32
N ASN A 387 -16.16 6.05 -20.28
CA ASN A 387 -15.34 6.80 -19.33
C ASN A 387 -16.26 7.25 -18.18
N ALA A 388 -16.07 6.70 -16.98
CA ALA A 388 -16.94 6.93 -15.84
C ALA A 388 -16.99 8.42 -15.44
N ARG A 389 -15.85 9.13 -15.52
CA ARG A 389 -15.77 10.56 -15.22
C ARG A 389 -16.70 11.38 -16.12
N LEU A 390 -16.76 11.05 -17.41
CA LEU A 390 -17.65 11.72 -18.36
C LEU A 390 -19.12 11.32 -18.18
N GLN A 391 -19.41 10.10 -17.73
CA GLN A 391 -20.79 9.66 -17.48
C GLN A 391 -21.39 10.32 -16.22
N PHE A 392 -20.57 10.48 -15.17
CA PHE A 392 -20.97 11.12 -13.90
C PHE A 392 -20.80 12.63 -13.88
N ASP A 393 -20.47 13.26 -15.02
CA ASP A 393 -20.19 14.70 -15.06
C ASP A 393 -21.40 15.52 -14.60
N PRO A 394 -21.26 16.39 -13.57
CA PRO A 394 -22.33 17.25 -13.10
C PRO A 394 -22.93 18.20 -14.13
N THR A 395 -22.26 18.42 -15.28
CA THR A 395 -22.81 19.17 -16.42
C THR A 395 -23.83 18.37 -17.24
N ASN A 396 -23.83 17.04 -17.12
CA ASN A 396 -24.76 16.19 -17.85
C ASN A 396 -26.21 16.47 -17.43
N PRO A 397 -27.18 16.33 -18.35
CA PRO A 397 -28.60 16.45 -18.03
C PRO A 397 -29.08 15.46 -16.97
N SER A 398 -28.45 14.29 -16.84
CA SER A 398 -28.69 13.37 -15.72
C SER A 398 -27.52 12.44 -15.42
N TYR A 399 -27.40 12.06 -14.14
CA TYR A 399 -26.39 11.16 -13.60
C TYR A 399 -26.83 10.63 -12.24
N HIS A 400 -26.33 9.47 -11.83
CA HIS A 400 -26.40 9.05 -10.44
C HIS A 400 -25.43 9.88 -9.58
N PRO A 401 -25.79 10.18 -8.32
CA PRO A 401 -25.13 11.22 -7.54
C PRO A 401 -23.80 10.75 -6.94
N VAL A 402 -22.77 10.58 -7.77
CA VAL A 402 -21.42 10.17 -7.35
C VAL A 402 -20.49 11.37 -7.19
N ALA A 403 -20.36 12.17 -8.25
CA ALA A 403 -19.50 13.37 -8.24
C ALA A 403 -20.20 14.61 -7.65
N ALA A 404 -21.54 14.62 -7.66
CA ALA A 404 -22.38 15.69 -7.13
C ALA A 404 -23.78 15.19 -6.78
N VAL A 405 -24.57 16.01 -6.09
CA VAL A 405 -26.00 15.78 -5.87
C VAL A 405 -26.74 15.67 -7.21
N GLY A 406 -27.73 14.78 -7.28
CA GLY A 406 -28.49 14.53 -8.51
C GLY A 406 -29.31 15.74 -8.98
N LYS A 407 -29.52 15.86 -10.30
CA LYS A 407 -30.24 17.00 -10.91
C LYS A 407 -31.73 17.05 -10.58
N ASN A 408 -32.36 15.91 -10.31
CA ASN A 408 -33.80 15.85 -10.06
C ASN A 408 -34.10 16.03 -8.56
N ALA A 409 -34.22 17.28 -8.12
CA ALA A 409 -34.57 17.62 -6.74
C ALA A 409 -35.95 17.08 -6.31
N GLY A 410 -36.84 16.81 -7.27
CA GLY A 410 -38.18 16.26 -7.03
C GLY A 410 -38.28 14.75 -7.21
N ILE A 411 -37.16 14.01 -7.22
CA ILE A 411 -37.19 12.55 -7.35
C ILE A 411 -38.00 11.94 -6.20
N GLN A 412 -38.96 11.10 -6.57
CA GLN A 412 -39.81 10.32 -5.66
C GLN A 412 -39.38 8.85 -5.73
N ASN A 413 -39.95 8.00 -4.87
CA ASN A 413 -39.76 6.54 -4.92
C ASN A 413 -38.34 6.08 -4.56
N LEU A 414 -37.70 6.79 -3.63
CA LEU A 414 -36.50 6.31 -2.97
C LEU A 414 -36.89 5.55 -1.70
N ILE A 415 -36.17 4.47 -1.38
CA ILE A 415 -36.39 3.77 -0.11
C ILE A 415 -35.96 4.65 1.07
N THR A 416 -36.40 4.28 2.28
CA THR A 416 -36.03 4.99 3.51
C THR A 416 -34.50 5.08 3.66
N GLY A 417 -34.00 6.28 3.96
CA GLY A 417 -32.57 6.57 4.09
C GLY A 417 -31.93 7.25 2.88
N TYR A 418 -32.62 7.27 1.73
CA TYR A 418 -32.19 8.02 0.55
C TYR A 418 -33.11 9.21 0.28
N THR A 419 -32.51 10.31 -0.18
CA THR A 419 -33.18 11.56 -0.51
C THR A 419 -32.64 12.10 -1.83
N ALA A 420 -33.29 13.12 -2.40
CA ALA A 420 -32.81 13.80 -3.60
C ALA A 420 -31.41 14.41 -3.44
N THR A 421 -30.97 14.68 -2.20
CA THR A 421 -29.66 15.25 -1.88
C THR A 421 -28.61 14.21 -1.51
N THR A 422 -28.95 12.92 -1.49
CA THR A 422 -28.00 11.87 -1.13
C THR A 422 -26.92 11.72 -2.20
N VAL A 423 -25.65 11.68 -1.78
CA VAL A 423 -24.49 11.34 -2.60
C VAL A 423 -24.05 9.92 -2.27
N ILE A 424 -23.73 9.13 -3.29
CA ILE A 424 -23.31 7.72 -3.20
C ILE A 424 -21.88 7.54 -3.72
N GLY A 425 -21.18 6.53 -3.24
CA GLY A 425 -19.81 6.21 -3.67
C GLY A 425 -19.82 5.22 -4.83
N CYS A 426 -18.71 5.11 -5.56
CA CYS A 426 -18.54 4.04 -6.55
C CYS A 426 -18.76 2.66 -5.90
N SER A 427 -18.24 2.48 -4.67
CA SER A 427 -18.42 1.26 -3.87
C SER A 427 -19.83 1.02 -3.34
N SER A 428 -20.77 1.95 -3.56
CA SER A 428 -22.20 1.70 -3.29
C SER A 428 -22.83 0.77 -4.33
N CYS A 429 -22.23 0.65 -5.50
CA CYS A 429 -22.65 -0.30 -6.54
C CYS A 429 -21.57 -1.35 -6.82
N HIS A 430 -20.31 -0.92 -6.85
CA HIS A 430 -19.16 -1.78 -7.13
C HIS A 430 -18.50 -2.28 -5.85
N ASN A 431 -18.98 -3.40 -5.32
CA ASN A 431 -18.53 -3.96 -4.05
C ASN A 431 -18.54 -5.48 -4.09
N ASN A 432 -18.05 -6.06 -3.01
CA ASN A 432 -18.15 -7.47 -2.73
C ASN A 432 -19.60 -7.88 -2.42
N ASP A 433 -20.16 -8.79 -3.22
CA ASP A 433 -21.51 -9.34 -3.07
C ASP A 433 -21.74 -10.02 -1.72
N SER A 434 -20.74 -10.78 -1.26
CA SER A 434 -20.82 -11.52 0.01
C SER A 434 -20.74 -10.58 1.23
N ALA A 435 -20.16 -9.39 1.07
CA ALA A 435 -20.16 -8.37 2.12
C ALA A 435 -21.48 -7.59 2.15
N ALA A 436 -22.10 -7.36 0.99
CA ALA A 436 -23.36 -6.62 0.86
C ALA A 436 -24.60 -7.41 1.30
N SER A 437 -24.52 -8.74 1.35
CA SER A 437 -25.54 -9.64 1.88
C SER A 437 -25.51 -9.79 3.42
N GLY A 438 -24.75 -8.96 4.13
CA GLY A 438 -24.62 -9.01 5.59
C GLY A 438 -23.54 -9.99 6.09
N GLY A 439 -22.74 -10.55 5.17
CA GLY A 439 -21.66 -11.47 5.50
C GLY A 439 -20.42 -10.79 6.09
N THR A 440 -19.45 -11.61 6.47
CA THR A 440 -18.17 -11.18 7.05
C THR A 440 -17.08 -10.92 6.00
N SER A 441 -17.35 -11.13 4.71
CA SER A 441 -16.38 -10.88 3.64
C SER A 441 -15.90 -9.42 3.61
N PRO A 442 -14.66 -9.16 3.16
CA PRO A 442 -14.11 -7.82 3.13
C PRO A 442 -14.84 -6.94 2.10
N LYS A 443 -15.29 -5.77 2.55
CA LYS A 443 -15.86 -4.72 1.69
C LYS A 443 -14.79 -4.13 0.78
N GLY A 444 -15.22 -3.71 -0.41
CA GLY A 444 -14.41 -3.07 -1.45
C GLY A 444 -14.59 -3.77 -2.81
N PRO A 445 -14.19 -3.11 -3.91
CA PRO A 445 -14.32 -3.64 -5.26
C PRO A 445 -13.24 -4.68 -5.59
N HIS A 446 -12.96 -5.64 -4.69
CA HIS A 446 -11.95 -6.68 -4.91
C HIS A 446 -12.47 -7.73 -5.90
N GLY A 447 -13.66 -8.25 -5.62
CA GLY A 447 -14.36 -9.18 -6.50
C GLY A 447 -15.80 -9.44 -6.09
N SER A 448 -16.59 -9.88 -7.06
CA SER A 448 -18.01 -10.25 -6.93
C SER A 448 -18.38 -11.38 -7.89
N ASN A 449 -19.40 -12.14 -7.52
CA ASN A 449 -20.05 -13.08 -8.44
C ASN A 449 -20.94 -12.38 -9.49
N TYR A 450 -21.28 -11.11 -9.29
CA TYR A 450 -22.03 -10.30 -10.24
C TYR A 450 -21.09 -9.39 -11.02
N ALA A 451 -21.04 -9.54 -12.35
CA ALA A 451 -20.19 -8.73 -13.21
C ALA A 451 -20.88 -7.41 -13.64
N PRO A 452 -20.16 -6.27 -13.75
CA PRO A 452 -18.75 -6.06 -13.38
C PRO A 452 -18.59 -5.63 -11.91
N ILE A 453 -18.09 -6.55 -11.07
CA ILE A 453 -17.86 -6.38 -9.62
C ILE A 453 -19.03 -5.66 -8.91
N LEU A 454 -20.27 -6.09 -9.16
CA LEU A 454 -21.46 -5.48 -8.58
C LEU A 454 -21.79 -6.11 -7.22
N GLU A 455 -22.20 -5.31 -6.26
CA GLU A 455 -22.50 -5.81 -4.91
C GLU A 455 -23.80 -6.62 -4.82
N ARG A 456 -24.65 -6.50 -5.85
CA ARG A 456 -25.91 -7.21 -6.01
C ARG A 456 -26.16 -7.43 -7.50
N GLN A 457 -27.05 -8.35 -7.82
CA GLN A 457 -27.41 -8.64 -9.20
C GLN A 457 -28.09 -7.43 -9.86
N TYR A 458 -27.67 -7.17 -11.10
CA TYR A 458 -28.32 -6.27 -12.05
C TYR A 458 -28.28 -6.93 -13.42
N ASP A 459 -29.38 -7.57 -13.81
CA ASP A 459 -29.44 -8.26 -15.10
C ASP A 459 -29.76 -7.30 -16.25
N THR A 460 -28.76 -7.06 -17.09
CA THR A 460 -28.88 -6.18 -18.25
C THR A 460 -29.30 -6.91 -19.52
N ALA A 461 -29.50 -8.23 -19.46
CA ALA A 461 -30.02 -8.96 -20.61
C ALA A 461 -31.46 -8.52 -20.92
N ASP A 462 -31.76 -8.40 -22.20
CA ASP A 462 -33.14 -8.17 -22.63
C ASP A 462 -33.99 -9.45 -22.44
N ASN A 463 -35.31 -9.31 -22.38
CA ASN A 463 -36.24 -10.39 -22.00
C ASN A 463 -36.01 -10.97 -20.59
N THR A 464 -35.37 -10.21 -19.69
CA THR A 464 -35.25 -10.59 -18.29
C THR A 464 -36.56 -10.33 -17.56
N ILE A 465 -37.10 -11.36 -16.91
CA ILE A 465 -38.27 -11.25 -16.04
C ILE A 465 -37.91 -10.37 -14.84
N GLU A 466 -38.76 -9.40 -14.54
CA GLU A 466 -38.61 -8.58 -13.35
C GLU A 466 -38.75 -9.42 -12.08
N SER A 467 -37.79 -9.28 -11.17
CA SER A 467 -37.86 -9.83 -9.82
C SER A 467 -37.03 -8.98 -8.85
N PRO A 468 -37.31 -9.04 -7.54
CA PRO A 468 -36.48 -8.40 -6.53
C PRO A 468 -35.00 -8.81 -6.63
N GLN A 469 -34.70 -10.00 -7.13
CA GLN A 469 -33.35 -10.54 -7.28
C GLN A 469 -32.67 -10.00 -8.54
N ASN A 470 -33.32 -10.07 -9.71
CA ASN A 470 -32.70 -9.68 -10.98
C ASN A 470 -32.30 -8.19 -11.04
N TYR A 471 -32.99 -7.34 -10.29
CA TYR A 471 -32.70 -5.91 -10.17
C TYR A 471 -32.38 -5.48 -8.74
N ALA A 472 -31.88 -6.40 -7.91
CA ALA A 472 -31.56 -6.17 -6.50
C ALA A 472 -30.64 -4.96 -6.26
N LEU A 473 -29.74 -4.68 -7.22
CA LEU A 473 -28.88 -3.50 -7.16
C LEU A 473 -29.68 -2.19 -7.23
N CYS A 474 -30.63 -2.07 -8.16
CA CYS A 474 -31.47 -0.89 -8.31
C CYS A 474 -32.38 -0.69 -7.09
N TYR A 475 -32.95 -1.79 -6.60
CA TYR A 475 -33.83 -1.79 -5.43
C TYR A 475 -33.12 -1.53 -4.10
N LYS A 476 -31.79 -1.37 -4.11
CA LYS A 476 -31.04 -0.83 -2.97
C LYS A 476 -31.42 0.61 -2.65
N CYS A 477 -31.81 1.38 -3.66
CA CYS A 477 -32.10 2.81 -3.52
C CYS A 477 -33.51 3.16 -4.00
N HIS A 478 -34.02 2.46 -5.01
CA HIS A 478 -35.33 2.70 -5.59
C HIS A 478 -36.39 1.77 -5.00
N ASP A 479 -37.55 2.33 -4.67
CA ASP A 479 -38.70 1.57 -4.22
C ASP A 479 -39.28 0.74 -5.38
N ARG A 480 -39.16 -0.59 -5.26
CA ARG A 480 -39.69 -1.55 -6.24
C ARG A 480 -41.19 -1.37 -6.46
N ASN A 481 -41.98 -1.14 -5.41
CA ASN A 481 -43.43 -1.09 -5.52
C ASN A 481 -43.90 0.04 -6.43
N ALA A 482 -43.17 1.16 -6.41
CA ALA A 482 -43.45 2.31 -7.24
C ALA A 482 -43.03 2.13 -8.72
N LEU A 483 -42.29 1.07 -9.04
CA LEU A 483 -41.87 0.72 -10.39
C LEU A 483 -42.72 -0.43 -10.98
N THR A 484 -43.22 -1.33 -10.13
CA THR A 484 -44.02 -2.49 -10.56
C THR A 484 -45.53 -2.23 -10.62
N VAL A 485 -45.97 -1.03 -10.27
CA VAL A 485 -47.38 -0.60 -10.39
C VAL A 485 -47.45 0.71 -11.16
N ASP A 486 -48.21 0.73 -12.26
CA ASP A 486 -48.41 1.93 -13.05
C ASP A 486 -49.27 2.96 -12.29
N VAL A 487 -48.72 4.15 -12.09
CA VAL A 487 -49.41 5.28 -11.45
C VAL A 487 -49.88 6.26 -12.52
N PRO A 488 -51.16 6.71 -12.52
CA PRO A 488 -51.64 7.73 -13.45
C PRO A 488 -50.77 8.99 -13.44
N GLY A 489 -50.41 9.49 -14.63
CA GLY A 489 -49.55 10.67 -14.77
C GLY A 489 -48.06 10.41 -14.51
N LYS A 490 -47.63 9.15 -14.47
CA LYS A 490 -46.21 8.74 -14.44
C LYS A 490 -45.92 7.78 -15.60
N PHE A 491 -44.63 7.64 -15.93
CA PHE A 491 -44.20 6.65 -16.93
C PHE A 491 -44.67 5.24 -16.53
N PRO A 492 -45.31 4.48 -17.43
CA PRO A 492 -45.89 3.19 -17.13
C PRO A 492 -44.81 2.09 -17.09
N HIS A 493 -44.00 2.07 -16.03
CA HIS A 493 -42.93 1.09 -15.85
C HIS A 493 -43.47 -0.35 -15.81
N ALA A 494 -44.57 -0.61 -15.10
CA ALA A 494 -45.11 -1.96 -14.93
C ALA A 494 -45.49 -2.58 -16.28
N ARG A 495 -46.03 -1.77 -17.21
CA ARG A 495 -46.31 -2.22 -18.58
C ARG A 495 -45.06 -2.74 -19.31
N HIS A 496 -43.93 -2.06 -19.16
CA HIS A 496 -42.67 -2.45 -19.81
C HIS A 496 -42.01 -3.64 -19.11
N LEU A 497 -42.06 -3.66 -17.77
CA LEU A 497 -41.55 -4.78 -16.96
C LEU A 497 -42.33 -6.07 -17.25
N ASN A 498 -43.65 -5.99 -17.48
CA ASN A 498 -44.48 -7.13 -17.91
C ASN A 498 -44.16 -7.63 -19.33
N LYS A 499 -43.38 -6.88 -20.10
CA LYS A 499 -42.80 -7.29 -21.39
C LYS A 499 -41.34 -7.72 -21.25
N ASN A 500 -40.90 -7.99 -20.02
CA ASN A 500 -39.53 -8.40 -19.70
C ASN A 500 -38.47 -7.42 -20.21
N THR A 501 -38.82 -6.12 -20.31
CA THR A 501 -37.86 -5.08 -20.70
C THR A 501 -36.96 -4.75 -19.51
N SER A 502 -35.64 -4.93 -19.68
CA SER A 502 -34.68 -4.57 -18.63
C SER A 502 -34.63 -3.07 -18.38
N CYS A 503 -34.35 -2.65 -17.14
CA CYS A 503 -34.07 -1.24 -16.83
C CYS A 503 -32.93 -0.69 -17.70
N ALA A 504 -31.96 -1.55 -18.06
CA ALA A 504 -30.83 -1.20 -18.91
C ALA A 504 -31.24 -0.78 -20.33
N SER A 505 -32.39 -1.26 -20.83
CA SER A 505 -32.88 -0.99 -22.17
C SER A 505 -33.07 0.50 -22.43
N CYS A 506 -33.47 1.25 -21.40
CA CYS A 506 -33.65 2.71 -21.47
C CYS A 506 -32.62 3.48 -20.65
N HIS A 507 -32.24 2.99 -19.46
CA HIS A 507 -31.46 3.74 -18.50
C HIS A 507 -29.99 3.34 -18.51
N ASP A 508 -29.11 4.34 -18.53
CA ASP A 508 -27.71 4.20 -18.17
C ASP A 508 -27.54 4.36 -16.65
N ALA A 509 -27.01 3.31 -16.01
CA ALA A 509 -26.81 3.28 -14.56
C ALA A 509 -25.74 4.26 -14.07
N HIS A 510 -25.00 4.95 -14.94
CA HIS A 510 -24.08 6.01 -14.55
C HIS A 510 -24.66 7.39 -14.84
N GLY A 511 -25.02 7.65 -16.09
CA GLY A 511 -25.54 8.95 -16.51
C GLY A 511 -25.78 9.05 -18.01
N SER A 512 -26.49 10.11 -18.41
CA SER A 512 -26.76 10.44 -19.80
C SER A 512 -26.31 11.86 -20.09
N ARG A 513 -25.42 12.00 -21.09
CA ARG A 513 -24.87 13.30 -21.51
C ARG A 513 -25.85 14.13 -22.32
N TYR A 514 -26.92 13.53 -22.82
CA TYR A 514 -27.85 14.17 -23.75
C TYR A 514 -29.27 14.29 -23.22
N ASN A 515 -29.70 13.40 -22.31
CA ASN A 515 -31.09 13.34 -21.88
C ASN A 515 -31.22 13.36 -20.35
N PRO A 516 -32.32 13.94 -19.81
CA PRO A 516 -32.65 13.78 -18.41
C PRO A 516 -33.10 12.33 -18.11
N ARG A 517 -33.33 12.03 -16.82
CA ARG A 517 -33.89 10.74 -16.35
C ARG A 517 -33.05 9.50 -16.76
N LEU A 518 -31.75 9.69 -16.92
CA LEU A 518 -30.77 8.65 -17.28
C LEU A 518 -31.03 7.97 -18.64
N ILE A 519 -31.80 8.60 -19.53
CA ILE A 519 -32.19 7.97 -20.80
C ILE A 519 -31.00 7.93 -21.77
N ASN A 520 -30.56 6.72 -22.09
CA ASN A 520 -29.53 6.41 -23.09
C ASN A 520 -29.77 4.98 -23.56
N PHE A 521 -30.52 4.84 -24.66
CA PHE A 521 -31.06 3.56 -25.10
C PHE A 521 -29.97 2.52 -25.36
N MET A 522 -30.22 1.29 -24.91
CA MET A 522 -29.40 0.13 -25.24
C MET A 522 -29.77 -0.36 -26.65
N LEU A 523 -28.85 -0.20 -27.59
CA LEU A 523 -29.03 -0.63 -28.97
C LEU A 523 -28.90 -2.15 -29.09
N PHE A 524 -27.87 -2.69 -28.44
CA PHE A 524 -27.56 -4.11 -28.45
C PHE A 524 -27.24 -4.59 -27.04
N ASP A 525 -27.74 -5.75 -26.67
CA ASP A 525 -27.41 -6.39 -25.39
C ASP A 525 -25.96 -6.92 -25.38
N LYS A 526 -25.57 -7.58 -24.29
CA LYS A 526 -24.23 -8.17 -24.13
C LYS A 526 -23.92 -9.29 -25.13
N ASN A 527 -24.93 -9.90 -25.74
CA ASN A 527 -24.81 -10.97 -26.74
C ASN A 527 -24.85 -10.43 -28.17
N GLY A 528 -24.99 -9.11 -28.35
CA GLY A 528 -25.11 -8.46 -29.65
C GLY A 528 -26.52 -8.53 -30.24
N LEU A 529 -27.53 -8.91 -29.45
CA LEU A 529 -28.92 -8.93 -29.91
C LEU A 529 -29.48 -7.50 -29.91
N PRO A 530 -30.17 -7.07 -30.98
CA PRO A 530 -30.83 -5.77 -31.02
C PRO A 530 -31.92 -5.66 -29.95
N VAL A 531 -31.94 -4.54 -29.22
CA VAL A 531 -32.95 -4.27 -28.17
C VAL A 531 -33.79 -3.06 -28.55
N VAL A 532 -33.17 -1.89 -28.64
CA VAL A 532 -33.82 -0.66 -29.11
C VAL A 532 -33.29 -0.28 -30.49
N SER A 533 -34.20 -0.02 -31.41
CA SER A 533 -33.89 0.36 -32.79
C SER A 533 -34.62 1.64 -33.18
N LYS A 534 -34.31 2.16 -34.37
CA LYS A 534 -35.02 3.31 -34.93
C LYS A 534 -36.50 3.00 -35.10
N SER A 535 -37.34 4.02 -34.92
CA SER A 535 -38.75 3.96 -35.26
C SER A 535 -38.97 3.59 -36.73
N THR A 536 -40.10 2.97 -37.05
CA THR A 536 -40.29 2.34 -38.35
C THR A 536 -40.60 3.34 -39.47
N ALA A 537 -41.39 4.39 -39.22
CA ALA A 537 -41.83 5.30 -40.29
C ALA A 537 -40.85 6.45 -40.54
N GLN A 538 -40.41 7.17 -39.51
CA GLN A 538 -39.50 8.32 -39.63
C GLN A 538 -38.02 7.95 -39.42
N GLN A 539 -37.71 6.70 -39.04
CA GLN A 539 -36.33 6.21 -38.88
C GLN A 539 -35.53 7.02 -37.83
N ARG A 540 -36.18 7.39 -36.73
CA ARG A 540 -35.62 8.20 -35.63
C ARG A 540 -35.32 7.33 -34.41
N LEU A 541 -34.27 7.68 -33.68
CA LEU A 541 -33.95 7.07 -32.38
C LEU A 541 -33.61 8.18 -31.40
N GLU A 542 -34.61 8.67 -30.67
CA GLU A 542 -34.42 9.77 -29.73
C GLU A 542 -35.52 9.85 -28.68
N TYR A 543 -35.19 10.54 -27.60
CA TYR A 543 -36.11 10.96 -26.56
C TYR A 543 -36.16 12.48 -26.53
N ILE A 544 -37.35 13.04 -26.70
CA ILE A 544 -37.59 14.48 -26.63
C ILE A 544 -38.19 14.79 -25.25
N PRO A 545 -37.43 15.38 -24.32
CA PRO A 545 -37.94 15.65 -22.98
C PRO A 545 -39.03 16.74 -22.99
N SER A 546 -39.99 16.60 -22.08
CA SER A 546 -40.95 17.63 -21.71
C SER A 546 -40.92 17.89 -20.20
N ALA A 547 -41.64 18.92 -19.74
CA ALA A 547 -41.67 19.31 -18.34
C ALA A 547 -42.15 18.17 -17.41
N THR A 548 -43.17 17.40 -17.83
CA THR A 548 -43.69 16.27 -17.04
C THR A 548 -43.03 14.97 -17.43
N GLY A 549 -42.80 14.73 -18.73
CA GLY A 549 -42.31 13.46 -19.26
C GLY A 549 -41.51 13.66 -20.54
N GLY A 550 -41.98 13.11 -21.66
CA GLY A 550 -41.37 13.32 -22.97
C GLY A 550 -41.99 12.47 -24.08
N GLN A 551 -41.42 12.56 -25.29
CA GLN A 551 -41.81 11.77 -26.45
C GLN A 551 -40.67 10.84 -26.85
N CYS A 552 -41.00 9.59 -27.16
CA CYS A 552 -40.04 8.62 -27.69
C CYS A 552 -40.28 8.42 -29.19
N TYR A 553 -39.18 8.40 -29.93
CA TYR A 553 -39.06 7.93 -31.31
C TYR A 553 -38.14 6.72 -31.32
N LEU A 554 -38.70 5.51 -31.30
CA LEU A 554 -37.94 4.25 -31.30
C LEU A 554 -38.83 3.06 -31.64
N SER A 555 -38.22 1.92 -31.97
CA SER A 555 -38.89 0.62 -32.03
C SER A 555 -38.25 -0.32 -31.02
N CYS A 556 -39.07 -0.97 -30.19
CA CYS A 556 -38.64 -1.88 -29.12
C CYS A 556 -39.65 -3.03 -28.99
N HIS A 557 -39.18 -4.28 -28.97
CA HIS A 557 -40.04 -5.47 -28.84
C HIS A 557 -41.21 -5.54 -29.84
N GLY A 558 -40.97 -5.11 -31.08
CA GLY A 558 -41.98 -5.07 -32.15
C GLY A 558 -43.02 -3.95 -32.01
N VAL A 559 -42.90 -3.09 -30.99
CA VAL A 559 -43.75 -1.92 -30.79
C VAL A 559 -43.03 -0.68 -31.32
N ASN A 560 -43.67 0.02 -32.27
CA ASN A 560 -43.20 1.30 -32.77
C ASN A 560 -43.73 2.45 -31.91
N HIS A 561 -42.83 3.30 -31.43
CA HIS A 561 -43.13 4.50 -30.64
C HIS A 561 -42.78 5.73 -31.48
N GLU A 562 -43.78 6.38 -32.10
CA GLU A 562 -43.50 7.44 -33.09
C GLU A 562 -44.66 8.42 -33.36
N PRO A 563 -44.67 9.60 -32.71
CA PRO A 563 -44.20 9.77 -31.34
C PRO A 563 -45.16 9.07 -30.38
N SER A 564 -44.62 8.29 -29.45
CA SER A 564 -45.38 7.96 -28.23
C SER A 564 -45.06 8.98 -27.16
N THR A 565 -46.09 9.64 -26.63
CA THR A 565 -45.95 10.62 -25.55
C THR A 565 -46.14 9.93 -24.20
N TYR A 566 -45.23 10.17 -23.27
CA TYR A 566 -45.27 9.64 -21.91
C TYR A 566 -45.26 10.79 -20.89
N PRO A 567 -46.04 10.66 -19.80
CA PRO A 567 -46.17 11.69 -18.79
C PRO A 567 -44.97 11.79 -17.85
#